data_AF-A0A1N7NXB7-F1
#
_entry.id   AF-A0A1N7NXB7-F1
#
_cell.length_a   1.000
_cell.length_b   1.000
_cell.length_c   1.000
_cell.angle_alpha   90.00
_cell.angle_beta   90.00
_cell.angle_gamma   90.00
#
_symmetry.space_group_name_H-M   'P 1'
#
loop_
_entity.id
_entity.type
_entity.pdbx_description
1 polymer ?
#
loop_
_entity_poly.entity_id
_entity_poly.type
_entity_poly.pdbx_seq_one_letter_code
_entity_poly.pdbx_strand_id
1 'polypeptide(L)' 'MFKYLFAMIIPVGIFIYTLSFMRWAGSKSGPVASVSAGALAIISLVVSGATLWRILT' A
#
# COMPACT_ATOMS: atom_id res chain seq x y z
N MET A 1 -3.72 2.01 -22.45
CA MET A 1 -4.27 1.60 -21.13
C MET A 1 -3.33 0.65 -20.39
N PHE A 2 -2.74 -0.36 -21.04
CA PHE A 2 -1.76 -1.29 -20.44
C PHE A 2 -0.60 -0.63 -19.67
N LYS A 3 -0.07 0.52 -20.12
CA LYS A 3 0.97 1.27 -19.39
C LYS A 3 0.58 1.64 -17.95
N TYR A 4 -0.71 1.88 -17.67
CA TYR A 4 -1.21 2.20 -16.33
C TYR A 4 -1.42 0.95 -15.46
N LEU A 5 -1.71 -0.20 -16.07
CA LEU A 5 -1.68 -1.50 -15.40
C LEU A 5 -0.26 -1.87 -14.97
N PHE A 6 0.75 -1.63 -15.82
CA PHE A 6 2.15 -1.82 -15.43
C PHE A 6 2.60 -0.82 -14.35
N ALA A 7 2.07 0.41 -14.36
CA ALA A 7 2.35 1.38 -13.30
C ALA A 7 1.81 0.93 -11.92
N MET A 8 0.84 0.01 -11.85
CA MET A 8 0.32 -0.54 -10.58
C MET A 8 1.28 -1.49 -9.86
N ILE A 9 2.35 -1.95 -10.52
CA ILE A 9 3.45 -2.63 -9.82
C ILE A 9 4.05 -1.74 -8.73
N ILE A 10 4.09 -0.42 -8.95
CA ILE A 10 4.66 0.54 -8.01
C ILE A 10 3.86 0.57 -6.69
N PRO A 11 2.54 0.87 -6.68
CA PRO A 11 1.75 0.85 -5.46
C PRO A 11 1.66 -0.55 -4.81
N VAL A 12 1.68 -1.64 -5.58
CA VAL A 12 1.77 -3.00 -5.02
C VAL A 12 3.12 -3.23 -4.32
N GLY A 13 4.22 -2.79 -4.93
CA GLY A 13 5.56 -2.85 -4.32
C GLY A 13 5.66 -2.00 -3.07
N ILE A 14 5.13 -0.78 -3.11
CA ILE A 14 5.03 0.10 -1.93
C ILE A 14 4.22 -0.59 -0.84
N PHE A 15 3.09 -1.22 -1.15
CA PHE A 15 2.28 -1.94 -0.19
C PHE A 15 3.06 -3.07 0.51
N ILE A 16 3.79 -3.90 -0.25
CA ILE A 16 4.64 -4.97 0.30
C ILE A 16 5.74 -4.39 1.20
N TYR A 17 6.37 -3.29 0.77
CA TYR A 17 7.35 -2.58 1.57
C TYR A 17 6.73 -2.05 2.87
N THR A 18 5.55 -1.43 2.81
CA THR A 18 4.86 -0.89 3.99
C THR A 18 4.44 -2.00 4.95
N LEU A 19 4.07 -3.20 4.47
CA LEU A 19 3.85 -4.37 5.33
C LEU A 19 5.13 -4.83 6.03
N SER A 20 6.26 -4.79 5.34
CA SER A 20 7.57 -5.11 5.93
C SER A 20 7.96 -4.05 6.98
N PHE A 21 7.72 -2.78 6.67
CA PHE A 21 7.89 -1.66 7.58
C PHE A 21 6.96 -1.76 8.80
N MET A 22 5.70 -2.14 8.62
CA MET A 22 4.74 -2.37 9.70
C MET A 22 5.26 -3.41 10.70
N ARG A 23 5.75 -4.56 10.20
CA ARG A 23 6.30 -5.62 11.07
C ARG A 23 7.54 -5.14 11.81
N TRP A 24 8.44 -4.44 11.12
CA TRP A 24 9.63 -3.86 11.71
C TRP A 24 9.31 -2.78 12.77
N ALA A 25 8.45 -1.80 12.42
CA ALA A 25 8.02 -0.73 13.30
C ALA A 25 7.27 -1.27 14.52
N GLY A 26 6.42 -2.28 14.34
CA GLY A 26 5.74 -2.97 15.43
C GLY A 26 6.70 -3.63 16.42
N SER A 27 7.78 -4.25 15.92
CA SER A 27 8.81 -4.84 16.78
C SER A 27 9.66 -3.83 17.55
N LYS A 28 9.73 -2.56 17.10
CA LYS A 28 10.58 -1.52 17.71
C LYS A 28 9.80 -0.53 18.58
N SER A 29 8.63 -0.10 18.10
CA SER A 29 7.87 1.04 18.64
C SER A 29 6.50 0.63 19.19
N GLY A 30 6.19 -0.67 19.19
CA GLY A 30 4.98 -1.22 19.79
C GLY A 30 3.76 -1.27 18.86
N PRO A 31 2.60 -1.69 19.40
CA PRO A 31 1.41 -2.01 18.61
C PRO A 31 0.85 -0.82 17.83
N VAL A 32 0.90 0.39 18.40
CA VAL A 32 0.36 1.60 17.77
C VAL A 32 1.09 1.89 16.46
N ALA A 33 2.42 1.84 16.45
CA ALA A 33 3.21 2.09 15.24
C ALA A 33 2.92 1.07 14.13
N SER A 34 2.72 -0.20 14.50
CA SER A 34 2.32 -1.25 13.57
C SER A 34 0.95 -0.95 12.97
N VAL A 35 -0.05 -0.63 13.80
CA VAL A 35 -1.41 -0.35 13.34
C VAL A 35 -1.45 0.89 12.44
N SER A 36 -0.71 1.96 12.78
CA SER A 36 -0.62 3.16 11.94
C SER A 36 -0.02 2.87 10.57
N ALA A 37 1.08 2.11 10.51
CA ALA A 37 1.73 1.73 9.26
C ALA A 37 0.84 0.79 8.41
N GLY A 38 0.16 -0.16 9.05
CA GLY A 38 -0.79 -1.06 8.38
C GLY A 38 -1.99 -0.33 7.79
N ALA A 39 -2.56 0.64 8.52
CA ALA A 39 -3.65 1.46 8.04
C ALA A 39 -3.23 2.27 6.79
N LEU A 40 -2.03 2.86 6.80
CA LEU A 40 -1.48 3.58 5.64
C LEU A 40 -1.31 2.65 4.43
N ALA A 41 -0.82 1.42 4.63
CA ALA A 41 -0.67 0.46 3.55
C ALA A 41 -2.02 0.16 2.87
N ILE A 42 -3.05 -0.14 3.66
CA ILE A 42 -4.39 -0.49 3.16
C ILE A 42 -4.99 0.70 2.41
N ILE A 43 -4.98 1.90 3.01
CA ILE A 43 -5.54 3.10 2.38
C ILE A 43 -4.85 3.38 1.04
N SER A 44 -3.53 3.30 0.98
CA SER A 44 -2.76 3.52 -0.25
C SER A 44 -3.14 2.53 -1.36
N LEU A 45 -3.33 1.24 -1.01
CA LEU A 45 -3.73 0.22 -1.98
C LEU A 45 -5.17 0.45 -2.49
N VAL A 46 -6.10 0.79 -1.59
CA VAL A 46 -7.51 1.04 -1.94
C VAL A 46 -7.63 2.25 -2.88
N VAL A 47 -6.96 3.37 -2.56
CA VAL A 47 -6.98 4.58 -3.40
C VAL A 47 -6.36 4.30 -4.77
N SER A 48 -5.25 3.56 -4.82
CA SER A 48 -4.60 3.16 -6.07
C SER A 48 -5.53 2.29 -6.92
N GLY A 49 -6.16 1.28 -6.32
CA GLY A 49 -7.11 0.39 -7.01
C GLY A 49 -8.36 1.12 -7.51
N ALA A 50 -8.94 2.01 -6.69
CA ALA A 50 -10.10 2.81 -7.09
C ALA A 50 -9.78 3.76 -8.25
N THR A 51 -8.59 4.37 -8.24
CA THR A 51 -8.11 5.22 -9.33
C THR A 51 -7.93 4.40 -10.61
N LEU A 52 -7.35 3.20 -10.52
CA LEU A 52 -7.20 2.30 -11.66
C LEU A 52 -8.56 1.91 -12.25
N TRP A 53 -9.53 1.55 -11.40
CA TRP A 53 -10.88 1.20 -11.83
C TRP A 53 -11.53 2.31 -12.64
N ARG A 54 -11.41 3.57 -12.16
CA ARG A 54 -11.92 4.75 -12.87
C ARG A 54 -11.21 5.07 -14.19
N ILE A 55 -9.99 4.58 -14.39
CA ILE A 55 -9.26 4.76 -15.66
C ILE A 55 -9.61 3.65 -16.65
N LEU A 56 -10.01 2.47 -16.16
CA LEU A 56 -10.35 1.31 -16.97
C LEU A 56 -11.83 1.24 -17.37
N THR A 57 -12.71 1.91 -16.63
CA THR A 57 -14.15 2.05 -16.90
C THR A 57 -14.47 3.41 -17.49
#